data_AF-A0A847A6X4-F1
#
_entry.id   AF-A0A847A6X4-F1
#
_cell.length_a   1.000
_cell.length_b   1.000
_cell.length_c   1.000
_cell.angle_alpha   90.00
_cell.angle_beta   90.00
_cell.angle_gamma   90.00
#
_symmetry.space_group_name_H-M   'P 1'
#
loop_
_entity.id
_entity.type
_entity.pdbx_description
1 polymer ?
#
loop_
_entity_poly.entity_id
_entity_poly.type
_entity_poly.pdbx_seq_one_letter_code
_entity_poly.pdbx_strand_id
1 'polypeptide(L)'
;MSKVLSSLPVGERVGIAFSGGLDTSCAVAWMRENGAIPCTYTADIGQYDEPDIDGVAGRAKEYGAEIARHVDAKLPLVEEGFVALQCGAFNVRSGGKTYFNTT
;
A
#
# COMPACT_ATOMS: atom_id res chain seq x y z
N MET A 1 -8.64 19.38 -14.73
CA MET A 1 -7.88 19.33 -13.47
C MET A 1 -6.50 18.75 -13.74
N SER A 2 -5.47 19.23 -13.04
CA SER A 2 -4.15 18.57 -13.04
C SER A 2 -4.27 17.17 -12.43
N LYS A 3 -3.49 16.21 -12.92
CA LYS A 3 -3.40 14.87 -12.32
C LYS A 3 -2.67 14.87 -10.98
N VAL A 4 -1.78 15.83 -10.77
CA VAL A 4 -1.00 15.99 -9.54
C VAL A 4 -1.50 17.23 -8.81
N LEU A 5 -1.87 17.04 -7.54
CA LEU A 5 -2.25 18.11 -6.63
C LEU A 5 -1.01 18.53 -5.84
N SER A 6 -0.66 19.81 -5.89
CA SER A 6 0.49 20.37 -5.15
C SER A 6 0.14 20.88 -3.76
N SER A 7 -1.13 20.78 -3.37
CA SER A 7 -1.67 21.19 -2.07
C SER A 7 -2.62 20.12 -1.55
N LEU A 8 -2.74 20.02 -0.22
CA LEU A 8 -3.67 19.08 0.41
C LEU A 8 -5.12 19.46 0.04
N PRO A 9 -5.93 18.53 -0.47
CA PRO A 9 -7.33 18.79 -0.80
C PRO A 9 -8.19 18.74 0.48
N VAL A 10 -8.29 19.88 1.17
CA VAL A 10 -9.04 20.04 2.42
C VAL A 10 -10.53 19.76 2.20
N GLY A 11 -11.15 19.01 3.10
CA GLY A 11 -12.55 18.59 3.03
C GLY A 11 -12.82 17.45 2.04
N GLU A 12 -11.81 16.98 1.32
CA GLU A 12 -11.95 15.90 0.34
C GLU A 12 -11.44 14.56 0.88
N ARG A 13 -11.95 13.46 0.30
CA ARG A 13 -11.48 12.11 0.58
C ARG A 13 -10.17 11.83 -0.15
N VAL A 14 -9.14 11.44 0.59
CA VAL A 14 -7.82 11.10 0.05
C VAL A 14 -7.53 9.62 0.31
N GLY A 15 -7.41 8.84 -0.76
CA GLY A 15 -7.02 7.43 -0.68
C GLY A 15 -5.53 7.27 -0.37
N ILE A 16 -5.18 6.43 0.61
CA ILE A 16 -3.80 6.13 1.00
C ILE A 16 -3.58 4.61 0.92
N ALA A 17 -2.55 4.19 0.18
CA ALA A 17 -1.99 2.86 0.32
C ALA A 17 -1.26 2.78 1.67
N PHE A 18 -1.88 2.12 2.64
CA PHE A 18 -1.48 2.20 4.04
C PHE A 18 -0.79 0.92 4.48
N SER A 19 0.51 1.01 4.74
CA SER A 19 1.33 -0.12 5.21
C SER A 19 1.37 -0.27 6.73
N GLY A 20 0.94 0.74 7.48
CA GLY A 20 1.10 0.76 8.95
C GLY A 20 2.52 1.05 9.43
N GLY A 21 3.45 1.36 8.52
CA GLY A 21 4.78 1.89 8.85
C GLY A 21 4.74 3.36 9.28
N LEU A 22 5.89 3.90 9.70
CA LEU A 22 6.02 5.26 10.22
C LEU A 22 5.47 6.31 9.23
N ASP A 23 5.92 6.26 7.98
CA ASP A 23 5.62 7.25 6.96
C ASP A 23 4.11 7.36 6.69
N THR A 24 3.44 6.22 6.47
CA THR A 24 2.00 6.19 6.17
C THR A 24 1.15 6.49 7.39
N SER A 25 1.60 6.09 8.59
CA SER A 25 0.94 6.44 9.86
C SER A 25 0.97 7.94 10.14
N CYS A 26 2.15 8.55 9.98
CA CYS A 26 2.32 10.00 10.14
C CYS A 26 1.50 10.76 9.09
N ALA A 27 1.48 10.29 7.84
CA ALA A 27 0.70 10.92 6.77
C ALA A 27 -0.81 10.92 7.05
N VAL A 28 -1.39 9.81 7.55
CA VAL A 28 -2.82 9.75 7.90
C VAL A 28 -3.14 10.78 8.99
N ALA A 29 -2.36 10.78 10.08
CA ALA A 29 -2.56 11.71 11.19
C ALA A 29 -2.45 13.16 10.73
N TRP A 30 -1.40 13.48 9.97
CA TRP A 30 -1.18 14.83 9.44
C TRP A 30 -2.30 15.27 8.49
N MET A 31 -2.77 14.40 7.58
CA MET A 31 -3.87 14.72 6.68
C MET A 31 -5.16 15.02 7.44
N ARG A 32 -5.47 14.23 8.47
CA ARG A 32 -6.65 14.47 9.32
C ARG A 32 -6.53 15.79 10.08
N GLU A 33 -5.39 16.06 10.71
CA GLU A 33 -5.13 17.32 11.43
C GLU A 33 -5.24 18.55 10.51
N ASN A 34 -4.82 18.42 9.25
CA ASN A 34 -4.84 19.51 8.26
C ASN A 34 -6.14 19.57 7.45
N GLY A 35 -7.18 18.82 7.86
CA GLY A 35 -8.55 18.98 7.35
C GLY A 35 -8.89 18.18 6.10
N ALA A 36 -8.03 17.28 5.63
CA ALA A 36 -8.43 16.27 4.65
C ALA A 36 -9.15 15.08 5.32
N ILE A 37 -9.75 14.21 4.51
CA ILE A 37 -10.50 13.04 4.96
C ILE A 37 -9.77 11.77 4.49
N PRO A 38 -8.74 11.29 5.21
CA PRO A 38 -7.92 10.16 4.76
C PRO A 38 -8.72 8.85 4.77
N CYS A 39 -8.58 8.05 3.72
CA CYS A 39 -9.18 6.73 3.55
C CYS A 39 -8.06 5.73 3.27
N THR A 40 -7.81 4.80 4.19
CA THR A 40 -6.71 3.86 4.12
C THR A 40 -7.12 2.52 3.52
N TYR A 41 -6.23 1.97 2.70
CA TYR A 41 -6.36 0.66 2.06
C TYR A 41 -5.04 -0.08 2.25
N THR A 42 -5.10 -1.17 3.01
CA THR A 42 -3.95 -2.06 3.25
C THR A 42 -4.09 -3.27 2.34
N ALA A 43 -3.10 -3.51 1.49
CA ALA A 43 -3.07 -4.65 0.60
C ALA A 43 -2.40 -5.83 1.30
N ASP A 44 -3.14 -6.93 1.47
CA ASP A 44 -2.58 -8.20 1.90
C ASP A 44 -2.00 -8.92 0.70
N ILE A 45 -0.68 -8.85 0.62
CA ILE A 45 0.12 -9.51 -0.40
C ILE A 45 0.85 -10.75 0.16
N GLY A 46 0.52 -11.19 1.38
CA GLY A 46 1.19 -12.31 2.04
C GLY A 46 2.63 -11.99 2.44
N GLN A 47 2.88 -10.78 2.97
CA GLN A 47 4.20 -10.37 3.45
C GLN A 47 4.66 -11.31 4.58
N TYR A 48 5.90 -11.82 4.49
CA TYR A 48 6.40 -12.81 5.44
C TYR A 48 6.75 -12.19 6.81
N ASP A 49 6.94 -10.88 6.86
CA ASP A 49 7.39 -10.09 7.99
C ASP A 49 6.26 -9.29 8.67
N GLU A 50 5.01 -9.44 8.21
CA GLU A 50 3.83 -8.83 8.84
C GLU A 50 3.01 -9.90 9.59
N PRO A 51 3.18 -10.02 10.92
CA PRO A 51 2.49 -11.03 11.73
C PRO A 51 1.04 -10.66 12.07
N ASP A 52 0.63 -9.40 11.94
CA ASP A 52 -0.72 -8.92 12.31
C ASP A 52 -1.25 -7.90 11.29
N ILE A 53 -1.56 -8.41 10.11
CA ILE A 53 -2.10 -7.56 9.04
C ILE A 53 -3.51 -7.05 9.35
N ASP A 54 -4.31 -7.83 10.10
CA ASP A 54 -5.66 -7.45 10.50
C ASP A 54 -5.63 -6.24 11.46
N GLY A 55 -4.62 -6.16 12.33
CA GLY A 55 -4.41 -5.04 13.24
C GLY A 55 -4.02 -3.72 12.56
N VAL A 56 -3.47 -3.76 11.33
CA VAL A 56 -3.06 -2.56 10.57
C VAL A 56 -4.26 -1.64 10.32
N ALA A 57 -5.41 -2.20 9.93
CA ALA A 57 -6.63 -1.43 9.68
C ALA A 57 -7.17 -0.77 10.95
N GLY A 58 -7.00 -1.41 12.11
CA GLY A 58 -7.32 -0.84 13.42
C GLY A 58 -6.49 0.40 13.72
N ARG A 59 -5.15 0.27 13.63
CA ARG A 59 -4.20 1.37 13.84
C ARG A 59 -4.47 2.56 12.92
N ALA A 60 -4.85 2.31 11.67
CA ALA A 60 -5.21 3.39 10.74
C ALA A 60 -6.35 4.27 11.26
N LYS A 61 -7.38 3.68 11.88
CA LYS A 61 -8.50 4.44 12.46
C LYS A 61 -8.06 5.25 13.68
N GLU A 62 -7.15 4.73 14.48
CA GLU A 62 -6.57 5.47 15.62
C GLU A 62 -5.83 6.73 15.17
N TYR A 63 -5.18 6.67 14.00
CA TYR A 63 -4.54 7.85 13.38
C TYR A 63 -5.52 8.77 12.65
N GLY A 64 -6.81 8.47 12.65
CA GLY A 64 -7.85 9.33 12.08
C GLY A 64 -8.27 8.94 10.67
N ALA A 65 -8.03 7.73 10.18
CA ALA A 65 -8.63 7.29 8.93
C ALA A 65 -10.18 7.28 9.00
N GLU A 66 -10.83 7.88 8.00
CA GLU A 66 -12.29 7.85 7.81
C GLU A 66 -12.78 6.46 7.44
N ILE A 67 -12.03 5.82 6.53
CA ILE A 67 -12.24 4.46 6.07
C ILE A 67 -10.91 3.75 6.29
N ALA A 68 -10.95 2.54 6.83
CA ALA A 68 -9.80 1.64 6.86
C ALA A 68 -10.26 0.29 6.34
N ARG A 69 -9.64 -0.17 5.25
CA ARG A 69 -9.97 -1.44 4.61
C ARG A 69 -8.74 -2.31 4.44
N HIS A 70 -8.91 -3.57 4.78
CA HIS A 70 -8.07 -4.66 4.35
C HIS A 70 -8.49 -5.12 2.96
N VAL A 71 -7.52 -5.33 2.06
CA VAL A 71 -7.75 -5.76 0.68
C VAL A 71 -6.91 -7.00 0.42
N ASP A 72 -7.55 -8.17 0.29
CA ASP A 72 -6.84 -9.40 -0.09
C ASP A 72 -6.36 -9.30 -1.55
N ALA A 73 -5.04 -9.26 -1.72
CA ALA A 73 -4.37 -9.16 -3.00
C ALA A 73 -3.44 -10.37 -3.28
N LYS A 74 -3.49 -11.42 -2.45
CA LYS A 74 -2.61 -12.60 -2.59
C LYS A 74 -2.85 -13.33 -3.91
N LEU A 75 -4.11 -13.61 -4.24
CA LEU A 75 -4.47 -14.31 -5.47
C LEU A 75 -4.01 -13.54 -6.73
N PRO A 76 -4.40 -12.26 -6.95
CA PRO A 76 -3.97 -11.55 -8.14
C PRO A 76 -2.44 -11.38 -8.20
N LEU A 77 -1.76 -11.24 -7.05
CA LEU A 77 -0.29 -11.19 -7.02
C LEU A 77 0.33 -12.49 -7.54
N VAL A 78 -0.19 -13.65 -7.13
CA VAL A 78 0.31 -14.95 -7.60
C VAL A 78 0.03 -15.15 -9.09
N GLU A 79 -1.17 -14.76 -9.55
CA GLU A 79 -1.54 -14.86 -10.97
C GLU A 79 -0.59 -14.04 -11.85
N GLU A 80 -0.34 -12.78 -11.51
CA GLU A 80 0.59 -11.93 -12.26
C GLU A 80 2.05 -12.43 -12.12
N GLY A 81 2.41 -13.00 -10.96
CA GLY A 81 3.69 -13.68 -10.78
C GLY A 81 3.89 -14.85 -11.76
N PHE A 82 2.85 -15.66 -12.01
CA PHE A 82 2.92 -16.72 -13.00
C PHE A 82 3.01 -16.18 -14.43
N VAL A 83 2.31 -15.09 -14.76
CA VAL A 83 2.44 -14.44 -16.07
C VAL A 83 3.89 -13.97 -16.29
N ALA A 84 4.50 -13.32 -15.29
CA ALA A 84 5.89 -12.88 -15.35
C ALA A 84 6.87 -14.04 -15.55
N LEU A 85 6.62 -15.18 -14.89
CA LEU A 85 7.39 -16.42 -15.08
C LEU A 85 7.24 -16.98 -16.50
N GLN A 86 6.02 -17.04 -17.02
CA GLN A 86 5.72 -17.59 -18.34
C GLN A 86 6.35 -16.79 -19.48
N CYS A 87 6.38 -15.46 -19.37
CA CYS A 87 6.97 -14.60 -20.40
C CYS A 87 8.46 -14.28 -20.16
N GLY A 88 9.05 -14.77 -19.06
CA GLY A 88 10.44 -14.53 -18.72
C GLY A 88 10.76 -13.05 -18.45
N ALA A 89 9.84 -12.31 -17.83
CA ALA A 89 9.95 -10.87 -17.56
C ALA A 89 10.95 -10.53 -16.43
N PHE A 90 12.19 -11.01 -16.54
CA PHE A 90 13.26 -10.77 -15.59
C PHE A 90 14.50 -10.27 -16.31
N ASN A 91 14.79 -8.97 -16.17
CA ASN A 91 15.91 -8.30 -16.84
C ASN A 91 17.19 -8.23 -16.00
N VAL A 92 17.13 -8.58 -14.71
CA VAL A 92 18.28 -8.50 -13.79
C VAL A 92 18.86 -9.88 -13.49
N ARG A 93 20.20 -9.96 -13.40
CA ARG A 93 20.94 -11.13 -12.93
C ARG A 93 21.92 -10.75 -11.83
N SER A 94 22.10 -11.62 -10.85
CA SER A 94 23.07 -11.46 -9.76
C SER A 94 23.75 -12.80 -9.47
N GLY A 95 25.07 -12.81 -9.34
CA GLY A 95 25.85 -14.05 -9.16
C GLY A 95 25.64 -15.09 -10.28
N GLY A 96 25.39 -14.63 -11.51
CA GLY A 96 25.08 -15.48 -12.66
C GLY A 96 23.66 -16.04 -12.71
N LYS A 97 22.83 -15.81 -11.68
CA LYS A 97 21.44 -16.28 -11.60
C LYS A 97 20.45 -15.18 -11.92
N THR A 98 19.29 -15.54 -12.47
CA THR A 98 18.16 -14.62 -12.64
C THR A 98 17.69 -14.13 -11.27
N TYR A 99 17.46 -12.82 -11.16
CA TYR A 99 16.86 -12.22 -9.98
C TYR A 99 15.34 -12.20 -10.17
N PHE A 100 14.63 -12.95 -9.33
CA PHE A 100 13.18 -13.14 -9.44
C PHE A 100 12.36 -12.21 -8.54
N ASN A 101 13.01 -11.46 -7.65
CA ASN A 101 12.30 -10.47 -6.85
C ASN A 101 12.00 -9.24 -7.72
N THR A 102 10.76 -8.78 -7.66
CA THR A 102 10.17 -7.80 -8.57
C THR A 102 10.12 -6.38 -7.98
N THR A 103 10.67 -6.19 -6.78
CA THR A 103 10.67 -4.92 -6.02
C THR A 103 12.02 -4.66 -5.37
#